data_AF-A0A3M1ZHX5-F1
#
_entry.id   AF-A0A3M1ZHX5-F1
#
_cell.length_a   1.000
_cell.length_b   1.000
_cell.length_c   1.000
_cell.angle_alpha   90.00
_cell.angle_beta   90.00
_cell.angle_gamma   90.00
#
_symmetry.space_group_name_H-M   'P 1'
#
loop_
_entity.id
_entity.type
_entity.pdbx_description
1 polymer ?
#
loop_
_entity_poly.entity_id
_entity_poly.type
_entity_poly.pdbx_seq_one_letter_code
_entity_poly.pdbx_strand_id
1 'polypeptide(L)'
;MMKSTKTLLQNLAQGTRWFIPGLGIKRWVLLISLGSTLIGLGGVYLILWLYRLNWLPERLYNLVTLQFLPIQWRIILPLGIGVIAIFWGMTQIGISLTAPFRQKNETVLDALYNHYQHSRGPHIVVIGGGTGLPTLLRGLREYTRNITAIVTVADDGGSSGRLRRELGVLPPGDFRNNIAALSRDEALMTQLLQYRFGSSTLKNGQRELQGHAFGNLLLAALAGITGSFDEALLAAERVLAMRGRVLPATLEQVTLVADVLVTDETGTAVSHHVIGESTIPKFGGKIQKVGLTPPNVRAYPPALQAIFQADLIVMGPGSLYTSILPNLLVPDLAEALRHARAPKVYVCNIATQPGETDNYTVADHVAALLRHLPPGCLDIVLANDNLALPTQTGGGQTVYVQPTPPEGVKFITADLVDEARPWRHDSQKLARAIITLLSS
;
A
#
# COMPACT_ATOMS: atom_id res chain seq x y z
N MET A 1 31.06 36.72 -13.30
CA MET A 1 31.02 35.66 -14.35
C MET A 1 31.08 34.21 -13.82
N MET A 2 31.65 33.91 -12.65
CA MET A 2 31.80 32.51 -12.14
C MET A 2 30.53 31.81 -11.59
N LYS A 3 29.43 32.53 -11.30
CA LYS A 3 28.18 31.91 -10.78
C LYS A 3 27.30 31.33 -11.88
N SER A 4 27.33 31.88 -13.10
CA SER A 4 26.50 31.43 -14.23
C SER A 4 27.01 30.13 -14.87
N THR A 5 28.33 29.92 -14.86
CA THR A 5 28.96 28.69 -15.38
C THR A 5 28.70 27.47 -14.49
N LYS A 6 28.59 27.63 -13.16
CA LYS A 6 28.24 26.53 -12.25
C LYS A 6 26.80 26.04 -12.41
N THR A 7 25.84 26.94 -12.62
CA THR A 7 24.43 26.57 -12.89
C THR A 7 24.27 25.91 -14.26
N LEU A 8 25.00 26.36 -15.27
CA LEU A 8 25.03 25.71 -16.59
C LEU A 8 25.62 24.29 -16.53
N LEU A 9 26.71 24.09 -15.80
CA LEU A 9 27.33 22.78 -15.61
C LEU A 9 26.44 21.81 -14.79
N GLN A 10 25.71 22.32 -13.80
CA GLN A 10 24.73 21.52 -13.05
C GLN A 10 23.52 21.12 -13.91
N ASN A 11 23.03 22.01 -14.78
CA ASN A 11 21.95 21.71 -15.72
C ASN A 11 22.40 20.71 -16.81
N LEU A 12 23.64 20.82 -17.30
CA LEU A 12 24.23 19.86 -18.24
C LEU A 12 24.46 18.47 -17.60
N ALA A 13 24.89 18.44 -16.34
CA ALA A 13 25.06 17.18 -15.58
C ALA A 13 23.73 16.50 -15.21
N GLN A 14 22.63 17.26 -15.12
CA GLN A 14 21.28 16.69 -15.03
C GLN A 14 20.82 16.10 -16.38
N GLY A 15 21.21 16.73 -17.49
CA GLY A 15 20.89 16.29 -18.85
C GLY A 15 21.41 14.90 -19.23
N THR A 16 22.61 14.54 -18.79
CA THR A 16 23.21 13.23 -19.08
C THR A 16 22.55 12.07 -18.32
N ARG A 17 21.85 12.36 -17.22
CA ARG A 17 21.13 11.35 -16.41
C ARG A 17 19.83 10.87 -17.04
N TRP A 18 19.34 11.52 -18.10
CA TRP A 18 18.19 11.04 -18.89
C TRP A 18 18.53 9.79 -19.73
N PHE A 19 19.82 9.46 -19.89
CA PHE A 19 20.28 8.31 -20.67
C PHE A 19 20.54 7.04 -19.85
N ILE A 20 20.12 7.00 -18.58
CA ILE A 20 20.18 5.79 -17.75
C ILE A 20 19.42 4.65 -18.46
N PRO A 21 20.00 3.45 -18.61
CA PRO A 21 19.33 2.30 -19.22
C PRO A 21 18.04 1.95 -18.45
N GLY A 22 16.90 1.86 -19.14
CA GLY A 22 15.62 1.42 -18.56
C GLY A 22 14.42 2.37 -18.73
N LEU A 23 14.65 3.66 -18.98
CA LEU A 23 13.59 4.68 -19.07
C LEU A 23 12.78 4.70 -20.39
N GLY A 24 13.17 3.92 -21.42
CA GLY A 24 12.47 3.87 -22.71
C GLY A 24 12.54 5.14 -23.59
N ILE A 25 12.98 6.27 -23.03
CA ILE A 25 13.07 7.59 -23.70
C ILE A 25 13.97 7.57 -24.94
N LYS A 26 15.01 6.72 -24.96
CA LYS A 26 15.99 6.62 -26.06
C LYS A 26 15.33 6.36 -27.42
N ARG A 27 14.26 5.56 -27.47
CA ARG A 27 13.54 5.24 -28.72
C ARG A 27 12.81 6.45 -29.28
N TRP A 28 12.20 7.26 -28.41
CA TRP A 28 11.46 8.45 -28.79
C TRP A 28 12.37 9.61 -29.19
N VAL A 29 13.51 9.79 -28.50
CA VAL A 29 14.53 10.77 -28.91
C VAL A 29 15.03 10.48 -30.32
N LEU A 30 15.31 9.21 -30.61
CA LEU A 30 15.76 8.77 -31.93
C LEU A 30 14.68 9.05 -32.99
N LEU A 31 13.41 8.74 -32.69
CA LEU A 31 12.29 8.97 -33.60
C LEU A 31 12.04 10.47 -33.87
N ILE A 32 12.11 11.32 -32.85
CA ILE A 32 11.96 12.78 -32.99
C ILE A 32 13.13 13.35 -33.78
N SER A 33 14.36 12.89 -33.51
CA SER A 33 15.56 13.31 -34.25
C SER A 33 15.46 12.91 -35.73
N LEU A 34 15.03 11.68 -36.01
CA LEU A 34 14.81 11.19 -37.38
C LEU A 34 13.72 12.00 -38.10
N GLY A 35 12.57 12.22 -37.44
CA GLY A 35 11.47 13.02 -38.00
C GLY A 35 11.87 14.47 -38.28
N SER A 36 12.59 15.11 -37.35
CA SER A 36 13.11 16.47 -37.53
C SER A 36 14.10 16.54 -38.71
N THR A 37 14.93 15.51 -38.88
CA THR A 37 15.88 15.42 -39.99
C THR A 37 15.17 15.30 -41.34
N LEU A 38 14.12 14.47 -41.42
CA LEU A 38 13.32 14.32 -42.63
C LEU A 38 12.58 15.61 -43.01
N ILE A 39 12.02 16.32 -42.03
CA ILE A 39 11.40 17.63 -42.24
C ILE A 39 12.44 18.65 -42.72
N GLY A 40 13.62 18.66 -42.11
CA GLY A 40 14.73 19.52 -42.53
C GLY A 40 15.15 19.27 -43.98
N LEU A 41 15.32 18.01 -44.36
CA LEU A 41 15.63 17.61 -45.74
C LEU A 41 14.52 18.05 -46.70
N GLY A 42 13.25 17.82 -46.36
CA GLY A 42 12.11 18.27 -47.17
C GLY A 42 12.07 19.78 -47.34
N GLY A 43 12.38 20.55 -46.29
CA GLY A 43 12.48 22.00 -46.33
C GLY A 43 13.58 22.49 -47.26
N VAL A 44 14.74 21.85 -47.26
CA VAL A 44 15.85 22.17 -48.20
C VAL A 44 15.41 21.94 -49.64
N TYR A 45 14.80 20.80 -49.96
CA TYR A 45 14.30 20.53 -51.31
C TYR A 45 13.21 21.50 -51.75
N LEU A 46 12.32 21.91 -50.83
CA LEU A 46 11.30 22.93 -51.09
C LEU A 46 11.92 24.28 -51.45
N ILE A 47 12.92 24.73 -50.69
CA ILE A 47 13.63 25.99 -50.95
C ILE A 47 14.32 25.94 -52.33
N LEU A 48 14.97 24.82 -52.67
CA LEU A 48 15.61 24.63 -53.97
C LEU A 48 14.59 24.63 -55.13
N TRP A 49 13.43 24.00 -54.93
CA TRP A 49 12.35 23.99 -55.91
C TRP A 49 11.75 25.38 -56.13
N LEU A 50 11.49 26.15 -55.07
CA LEU A 50 10.99 27.53 -55.15
C LEU A 50 11.98 28.48 -55.82
N TYR A 51 13.27 28.30 -55.56
CA TYR A 51 14.33 29.06 -56.24
C TYR A 51 14.35 28.75 -57.75
N ARG A 52 14.24 27.47 -58.13
CA ARG A 52 14.19 27.04 -59.54
C ARG A 52 12.98 27.60 -60.29
N LEU A 53 11.87 27.84 -59.59
CA LEU A 53 10.67 28.46 -60.15
C LEU A 53 10.74 30.00 -60.23
N ASN A 54 11.90 30.62 -59.94
CA ASN A 54 12.10 32.06 -59.84
C ASN A 54 11.15 32.77 -58.86
N TRP A 55 10.54 32.01 -57.94
CA TRP A 55 9.61 32.53 -56.94
C TRP A 55 10.35 33.12 -55.73
N LEU A 56 11.60 32.70 -55.51
CA LEU A 56 12.43 33.16 -54.40
C LEU A 56 13.50 34.16 -54.88
N PRO A 57 13.50 35.42 -54.42
CA PRO A 57 14.54 36.39 -54.75
C PRO A 57 15.93 35.92 -54.32
N GLU A 58 16.95 36.22 -55.12
CA GLU A 58 18.33 35.76 -54.89
C GLU A 58 18.91 36.20 -53.53
N ARG A 59 18.59 37.43 -53.10
CA ARG A 59 19.00 37.93 -51.76
C ARG A 59 18.41 37.09 -50.62
N LEU A 60 17.16 36.65 -50.78
CA LEU A 60 16.46 35.85 -49.78
C LEU A 60 17.01 34.41 -49.77
N TYR A 61 17.28 33.86 -50.94
CA TYR A 61 17.93 32.55 -51.08
C TYR A 61 19.30 32.51 -50.39
N ASN A 62 20.13 33.54 -50.62
CA ASN A 62 21.47 33.64 -50.05
C ASN A 62 21.46 33.79 -48.52
N LEU A 63 20.46 34.47 -47.97
CA LEU A 63 20.28 34.61 -46.52
C LEU A 63 19.81 33.30 -45.87
N VAL A 64 18.76 32.68 -46.43
CA VAL A 64 18.13 31.46 -45.88
C VAL A 64 19.07 30.26 -45.95
N THR A 65 19.87 30.15 -47.02
CA THR A 65 20.85 29.06 -47.19
C THR A 65 22.22 29.39 -46.60
N LEU A 66 22.34 30.51 -45.88
CA LEU A 66 23.57 30.95 -45.19
C LEU A 66 24.79 31.06 -46.13
N GLN A 67 24.60 31.52 -47.37
CA GLN A 67 25.67 31.54 -48.37
C GLN A 67 26.84 32.48 -48.05
N PHE A 68 26.62 33.45 -47.18
CA PHE A 68 27.68 34.34 -46.70
C PHE A 68 28.70 33.62 -45.79
N LEU A 69 28.40 32.41 -45.31
CA LEU A 69 29.31 31.60 -44.49
C LEU A 69 30.09 30.58 -45.32
N PRO A 70 31.30 30.17 -44.89
CA PRO A 70 32.00 29.01 -45.43
C PRO A 70 31.18 27.73 -45.28
N ILE A 71 31.33 26.78 -46.21
CA ILE A 71 30.50 25.57 -46.27
C ILE A 71 30.51 24.75 -44.98
N GLN A 72 31.63 24.74 -44.24
CA GLN A 72 31.74 24.02 -42.98
C GLN A 72 30.79 24.59 -41.91
N TRP A 73 30.66 25.92 -41.83
CA TRP A 73 29.77 26.59 -40.87
C TRP A 73 28.29 26.49 -41.25
N ARG A 74 27.99 26.37 -42.55
CA ARG A 74 26.60 26.13 -43.03
C ARG A 74 26.04 24.79 -42.54
N ILE A 75 26.90 23.82 -42.26
CA ILE A 75 26.49 22.49 -41.78
C ILE A 75 26.53 22.44 -40.25
N ILE A 76 27.63 22.89 -39.65
CA ILE A 76 27.86 22.75 -38.19
C ILE A 76 26.85 23.56 -37.39
N LEU A 77 26.56 24.80 -37.81
CA LEU A 77 25.79 25.75 -37.01
C LEU A 77 24.29 25.37 -36.93
N PRO A 78 23.60 25.05 -38.04
CA PRO A 78 22.22 24.56 -37.97
C PRO A 78 22.10 23.21 -37.27
N LEU A 79 23.04 22.30 -37.48
CA LEU A 79 23.05 20.99 -36.83
C LEU A 79 23.21 21.12 -35.30
N GLY A 80 24.17 21.94 -34.87
CA GLY A 80 24.42 22.18 -33.44
C GLY A 80 23.25 22.87 -32.74
N ILE A 81 22.70 23.94 -33.35
CA ILE A 81 21.52 24.64 -32.80
C ILE A 81 20.31 23.70 -32.78
N GLY A 82 20.10 22.90 -33.82
CA GLY A 82 19.00 21.93 -33.88
C GLY A 82 19.07 20.89 -32.77
N VAL A 83 20.24 20.32 -32.52
CA VAL A 83 20.46 19.36 -31.41
C VAL A 83 20.17 20.02 -30.05
N ILE A 84 20.65 21.25 -29.83
CA ILE A 84 20.42 22.00 -28.59
C ILE A 84 18.93 22.32 -28.42
N ALA A 85 18.23 22.74 -29.48
CA ALA A 85 16.81 23.08 -29.44
C ALA A 85 15.93 21.85 -29.17
N ILE A 86 16.22 20.71 -29.79
CA ILE A 86 15.55 19.43 -29.51
C ILE A 86 15.75 19.06 -28.04
N PHE A 87 17.00 19.15 -27.56
CA PHE A 87 17.33 18.81 -26.17
C PHE A 87 16.58 19.72 -25.18
N TRP A 88 16.59 21.03 -25.42
CA TRP A 88 15.88 21.99 -24.58
C TRP A 88 14.36 21.77 -24.63
N GLY A 89 13.77 21.59 -25.82
CA GLY A 89 12.34 21.32 -25.97
C GLY A 89 11.90 20.07 -25.19
N MET A 90 12.66 18.98 -25.28
CA MET A 90 12.33 17.73 -24.56
C MET A 90 12.40 17.90 -23.04
N THR A 91 13.43 18.59 -22.53
CA THR A 91 13.53 18.84 -21.08
C THR A 91 12.37 19.70 -20.56
N GLN A 92 11.92 20.70 -21.32
CA GLN A 92 10.77 21.53 -20.94
C GLN A 92 9.44 20.77 -20.98
N ILE A 93 9.22 19.91 -21.96
CA ILE A 93 8.02 19.04 -22.00
C ILE A 93 7.99 18.13 -20.77
N GLY A 94 9.12 17.52 -20.42
CA GLY A 94 9.23 16.69 -19.22
C GLY A 94 8.89 17.44 -17.93
N ILE A 95 9.36 18.69 -17.80
CA ILE A 95 9.06 19.55 -16.65
C ILE A 95 7.59 19.98 -16.64
N SER A 96 7.03 20.35 -17.79
CA SER A 96 5.63 20.82 -17.90
C SER A 96 4.62 19.72 -17.58
N LEU A 97 4.85 18.49 -18.05
CA LEU A 97 3.98 17.34 -17.77
C LEU A 97 4.03 16.86 -16.32
N THR A 98 5.15 17.09 -15.62
CA THR A 98 5.34 16.64 -14.24
C THR A 98 5.02 17.71 -13.20
N ALA A 99 4.88 18.97 -13.62
CA ALA A 99 4.50 20.10 -12.77
C ALA A 99 3.22 19.87 -11.92
N PRO A 100 2.11 19.30 -12.44
CA PRO A 100 0.90 19.07 -11.64
C PRO A 100 1.02 17.90 -10.65
N PHE A 101 2.05 17.05 -10.74
CA PHE A 101 2.25 15.90 -9.85
C PHE A 101 3.30 16.14 -8.75
N ARG A 102 3.78 17.38 -8.63
CA ARG A 102 4.91 17.75 -7.78
C ARG A 102 4.46 18.00 -6.34
N GLN A 103 4.90 17.16 -5.40
CA GLN A 103 4.93 17.54 -3.98
C GLN A 103 6.11 18.49 -3.73
N LYS A 104 5.93 19.43 -2.79
CA LYS A 104 6.94 20.42 -2.38
C LYS A 104 8.24 19.69 -2.01
N ASN A 105 9.27 19.83 -2.87
CA ASN A 105 10.68 19.41 -2.70
C ASN A 105 11.21 18.15 -3.43
N GLU A 106 10.46 17.49 -4.31
CA GLU A 106 11.03 16.38 -5.11
C GLU A 106 11.50 16.81 -6.51
N THR A 107 12.67 16.30 -6.93
CA THR A 107 13.20 16.45 -8.29
C THR A 107 12.47 15.50 -9.25
N VAL A 108 12.18 15.94 -10.49
CA VAL A 108 11.43 15.15 -11.49
C VAL A 108 12.04 13.76 -11.75
N LEU A 109 13.37 13.67 -11.67
CA LEU A 109 14.09 12.42 -11.83
C LEU A 109 13.86 11.46 -10.65
N ASP A 110 13.80 11.98 -9.42
CA ASP A 110 13.58 11.16 -8.22
C ASP A 110 12.14 10.63 -8.19
N ALA A 111 11.17 11.46 -8.59
CA ALA A 111 9.78 11.02 -8.75
C ALA A 111 9.63 9.90 -9.80
N LEU A 112 10.33 10.00 -10.95
CA LEU A 112 10.32 8.96 -11.98
C LEU A 112 11.12 7.72 -11.56
N TYR A 113 12.25 7.89 -10.90
CA TYR A 113 13.09 6.79 -10.43
C TYR A 113 12.38 5.99 -9.32
N ASN A 114 11.75 6.69 -8.35
CA ASN A 114 10.86 6.09 -7.35
C ASN A 114 9.60 5.49 -8.01
N HIS A 115 9.12 6.05 -9.13
CA HIS A 115 8.04 5.42 -9.90
C HIS A 115 8.47 4.07 -10.52
N TYR A 116 9.67 3.99 -11.09
CA TYR A 116 10.15 2.74 -11.70
C TYR A 116 10.64 1.71 -10.68
N GLN A 117 11.37 2.11 -9.63
CA GLN A 117 11.88 1.19 -8.61
C GLN A 117 10.76 0.52 -7.82
N HIS A 118 9.81 1.26 -7.24
CA HIS A 118 8.77 0.63 -6.43
C HIS A 118 7.76 -0.19 -7.24
N SER A 119 7.70 0.00 -8.57
CA SER A 119 6.86 -0.83 -9.45
C SER A 119 7.51 -2.20 -9.79
N ARG A 120 8.82 -2.34 -9.52
CA ARG A 120 9.56 -3.63 -9.55
C ARG A 120 9.96 -4.10 -8.14
N GLY A 121 9.36 -3.51 -7.11
CA GLY A 121 9.60 -3.90 -5.73
C GLY A 121 9.07 -5.30 -5.41
N PRO A 122 9.47 -5.90 -4.27
CA PRO A 122 9.00 -7.22 -3.85
C PRO A 122 7.48 -7.26 -3.69
N HIS A 123 6.89 -8.41 -3.96
CA HIS A 123 5.48 -8.70 -3.72
C HIS A 123 5.31 -9.06 -2.25
N ILE A 124 4.67 -8.19 -1.47
CA ILE A 124 4.46 -8.41 -0.04
C ILE A 124 2.97 -8.61 0.20
N VAL A 125 2.63 -9.78 0.72
CA VAL A 125 1.27 -10.08 1.19
C VAL A 125 1.22 -9.85 2.68
N VAL A 126 0.22 -9.10 3.13
CA VAL A 126 -0.02 -8.83 4.55
C VAL A 126 -1.41 -9.31 4.91
N ILE A 127 -1.52 -10.15 5.94
CA ILE A 127 -2.77 -10.79 6.36
C ILE A 127 -3.14 -10.28 7.75
N GLY A 128 -4.34 -9.73 7.90
CA GLY A 128 -4.80 -9.25 9.20
C GLY A 128 -6.06 -8.40 9.13
N GLY A 129 -6.15 -7.44 10.05
CA GLY A 129 -7.31 -6.56 10.18
C GLY A 129 -7.09 -5.47 11.23
N GLY A 130 -8.16 -4.75 11.55
CA GLY A 130 -8.18 -3.75 12.59
C GLY A 130 -7.25 -2.56 12.34
N THR A 131 -6.68 -2.02 13.42
CA THR A 131 -5.93 -0.75 13.38
C THR A 131 -4.41 -0.91 13.34
N GLY A 132 -3.90 -2.14 13.46
CA GLY A 132 -2.47 -2.46 13.37
C GLY A 132 -1.98 -2.57 11.92
N LEU A 133 -2.75 -3.29 11.09
CA LEU A 133 -2.45 -3.51 9.68
C LEU A 133 -2.22 -2.20 8.89
N PRO A 134 -3.07 -1.14 9.01
CA PRO A 134 -2.84 0.14 8.36
C PRO A 134 -1.48 0.78 8.69
N THR A 135 -0.95 0.58 9.90
CA THR A 135 0.36 1.12 10.30
C THR A 135 1.50 0.46 9.52
N LEU A 136 1.46 -0.86 9.35
CA LEU A 136 2.44 -1.58 8.54
C LEU A 136 2.34 -1.17 7.06
N LEU A 137 1.12 -1.10 6.51
CA LEU A 137 0.89 -0.72 5.12
C LEU A 137 1.45 0.67 4.77
N ARG A 138 1.30 1.66 5.67
CA ARG A 138 1.86 3.00 5.50
C ARG A 138 3.38 2.97 5.34
N GLY A 139 4.06 2.21 6.19
CA GLY A 139 5.51 2.08 6.13
C GLY A 139 5.98 1.32 4.90
N LEU A 140 5.32 0.19 4.55
CA LEU A 140 5.70 -0.62 3.38
C LEU A 140 5.55 0.12 2.04
N ARG A 141 4.61 1.08 1.95
CA ARG A 141 4.38 1.89 0.75
C ARG A 141 5.58 2.75 0.35
N GLU A 142 6.52 3.00 1.26
CA GLU A 142 7.80 3.65 0.97
C GLU A 142 8.80 2.73 0.24
N TYR A 143 8.57 1.41 0.24
CA TYR A 143 9.51 0.42 -0.31
C TYR A 143 8.99 -0.26 -1.57
N THR A 144 7.69 -0.58 -1.64
CA THR A 144 7.09 -1.29 -2.79
C THR A 144 5.67 -0.81 -3.07
N ARG A 145 5.24 -0.92 -4.34
CA ARG A 145 3.83 -0.76 -4.74
C ARG A 145 3.10 -2.09 -4.84
N ASN A 146 3.82 -3.21 -4.76
CA ASN A 146 3.30 -4.56 -4.92
C ASN A 146 2.85 -5.12 -3.56
N ILE A 147 2.01 -4.36 -2.86
CA ILE A 147 1.46 -4.74 -1.55
C ILE A 147 0.06 -5.30 -1.75
N THR A 148 -0.22 -6.47 -1.18
CA THR A 148 -1.57 -7.04 -1.13
C THR A 148 -1.97 -7.26 0.33
N ALA A 149 -2.97 -6.52 0.80
CA ALA A 149 -3.55 -6.70 2.12
C ALA A 149 -4.75 -7.66 2.04
N ILE A 150 -4.69 -8.81 2.72
CA ILE A 150 -5.81 -9.74 2.85
C ILE A 150 -6.50 -9.47 4.20
N VAL A 151 -7.80 -9.20 4.15
CA VAL A 151 -8.57 -8.66 5.26
C VAL A 151 -9.78 -9.55 5.59
N THR A 152 -10.05 -9.71 6.87
CA THR A 152 -11.17 -10.51 7.37
C THR A 152 -12.51 -9.81 7.09
N VAL A 153 -13.55 -10.61 6.89
CA VAL A 153 -14.93 -10.15 6.69
C VAL A 153 -15.84 -10.55 7.87
N ALA A 154 -15.24 -10.90 9.01
CA ALA A 154 -15.95 -11.36 10.20
C ALA A 154 -16.39 -10.24 11.16
N ASP A 155 -16.00 -8.98 10.90
CA ASP A 155 -16.39 -7.81 11.69
C ASP A 155 -17.93 -7.67 11.75
N ASP A 156 -18.44 -7.50 12.98
CA ASP A 156 -19.86 -7.27 13.27
C ASP A 156 -20.09 -6.00 14.13
N GLY A 157 -19.04 -5.22 14.36
CA GLY A 157 -19.04 -4.06 15.23
C GLY A 157 -19.49 -2.76 14.56
N GLY A 158 -20.03 -1.85 15.39
CA GLY A 158 -20.21 -0.43 15.05
C GLY A 158 -20.96 -0.17 13.74
N SER A 159 -20.40 0.70 12.90
CA SER A 159 -20.99 1.07 11.60
C SER A 159 -20.89 -0.06 10.57
N SER A 160 -19.87 -0.90 10.63
CA SER A 160 -19.68 -2.02 9.70
C SER A 160 -20.79 -3.05 9.89
N GLY A 161 -21.01 -3.47 11.13
CA GLY A 161 -22.04 -4.45 11.48
C GLY A 161 -23.47 -3.97 11.23
N ARG A 162 -23.75 -2.66 11.35
CA ARG A 162 -25.05 -2.10 10.94
C ARG A 162 -25.28 -2.24 9.44
N LEU A 163 -24.33 -1.77 8.62
CA LEU A 163 -24.46 -1.87 7.15
C LEU A 163 -24.53 -3.31 6.68
N ARG A 164 -23.79 -4.22 7.31
CA ARG A 164 -23.87 -5.65 7.05
C ARG A 164 -25.29 -6.20 7.26
N ARG A 165 -25.93 -5.85 8.38
CA ARG A 165 -27.31 -6.30 8.70
C ARG A 165 -28.37 -5.64 7.83
N GLU A 166 -28.21 -4.36 7.52
CA GLU A 166 -29.22 -3.56 6.80
C GLU A 166 -29.16 -3.77 5.27
N LEU A 167 -27.96 -3.91 4.71
CA LEU A 167 -27.74 -3.95 3.26
C LEU A 167 -27.23 -5.32 2.76
N GLY A 168 -26.93 -6.27 3.65
CA GLY A 168 -26.42 -7.59 3.27
C GLY A 168 -25.02 -7.56 2.63
N VAL A 169 -24.28 -6.47 2.78
CA VAL A 169 -22.91 -6.30 2.25
C VAL A 169 -21.86 -6.83 3.23
N LEU A 170 -20.66 -7.17 2.73
CA LEU A 170 -19.52 -7.51 3.60
C LEU A 170 -19.13 -6.29 4.47
N PRO A 171 -18.63 -6.50 5.70
CA PRO A 171 -18.34 -5.41 6.62
C PRO A 171 -17.20 -4.52 6.06
N PRO A 172 -17.46 -3.23 5.75
CA PRO A 172 -16.51 -2.39 5.03
C PRO A 172 -15.42 -1.77 5.92
N GLY A 173 -15.50 -1.88 7.25
CA GLY A 173 -14.69 -1.11 8.18
C GLY A 173 -13.18 -1.31 8.04
N ASP A 174 -12.75 -2.57 8.03
CA ASP A 174 -11.33 -2.90 7.88
C ASP A 174 -10.82 -2.62 6.46
N PHE A 175 -11.64 -2.86 5.43
CA PHE A 175 -11.30 -2.46 4.06
C PHE A 175 -11.05 -0.97 3.97
N ARG A 176 -11.96 -0.15 4.51
CA ARG A 176 -11.82 1.31 4.56
C ARG A 176 -10.51 1.74 5.22
N ASN A 177 -10.14 1.14 6.36
CA ASN A 177 -8.92 1.51 7.08
C ASN A 177 -7.66 1.19 6.26
N ASN A 178 -7.62 0.04 5.60
CA ASN A 178 -6.48 -0.39 4.78
C ASN A 178 -6.41 0.37 3.44
N ILE A 179 -7.56 0.66 2.83
CA ILE A 179 -7.67 1.51 1.63
C ILE A 179 -7.14 2.91 1.91
N ALA A 180 -7.50 3.50 3.05
CA ALA A 180 -6.99 4.81 3.46
C ALA A 180 -5.46 4.80 3.62
N ALA A 181 -4.90 3.73 4.20
CA ALA A 181 -3.44 3.58 4.37
C ALA A 181 -2.69 3.40 3.04
N LEU A 182 -3.30 2.80 2.02
CA LEU A 182 -2.68 2.59 0.71
C LEU A 182 -2.98 3.71 -0.31
N SER A 183 -3.88 4.64 0.00
CA SER A 183 -4.25 5.76 -0.88
C SER A 183 -3.07 6.70 -1.16
N ARG A 184 -2.98 7.28 -2.37
CA ARG A 184 -1.84 8.14 -2.77
C ARG A 184 -1.73 9.44 -1.97
N ASP A 185 -2.85 10.12 -1.74
CA ASP A 185 -2.93 11.30 -0.87
C ASP A 185 -3.53 10.89 0.47
N GLU A 186 -2.69 10.33 1.33
CA GLU A 186 -3.12 9.77 2.60
C GLU A 186 -3.78 10.82 3.50
N ALA A 187 -3.25 12.04 3.55
CA ALA A 187 -3.71 13.04 4.51
C ALA A 187 -5.17 13.43 4.26
N LEU A 188 -5.51 13.79 3.01
CA LEU A 188 -6.87 14.15 2.64
C LEU A 188 -7.78 12.92 2.56
N MET A 189 -7.29 11.81 1.98
CA MET A 189 -8.12 10.62 1.80
C MET A 189 -8.45 9.92 3.11
N THR A 190 -7.50 9.91 4.07
CA THR A 190 -7.78 9.41 5.43
C THR A 190 -8.83 10.27 6.10
N GLN A 191 -8.75 11.59 6.03
CA GLN A 191 -9.77 12.47 6.62
C GLN A 191 -11.15 12.22 6.02
N LEU A 192 -11.24 12.10 4.69
CA LEU A 192 -12.49 11.87 3.97
C LEU A 192 -13.08 10.49 4.28
N LEU A 193 -12.28 9.42 4.19
CA LEU A 193 -12.75 8.06 4.46
C LEU A 193 -13.08 7.83 5.94
N GLN A 194 -12.34 8.47 6.85
CA GLN A 194 -12.58 8.39 8.30
C GLN A 194 -13.66 9.35 8.78
N TYR A 195 -14.13 10.29 7.94
CA TYR A 195 -15.19 11.21 8.32
C TYR A 195 -16.41 10.44 8.82
N ARG A 196 -16.88 10.78 10.02
CA ARG A 196 -18.05 10.17 10.64
C ARG A 196 -19.13 11.22 10.73
N PHE A 197 -20.30 10.92 10.17
CA PHE A 197 -21.44 11.82 10.21
C PHE A 197 -21.90 12.01 11.67
N GLY A 198 -21.94 13.26 12.12
CA GLY A 198 -22.41 13.64 13.44
C GLY A 198 -23.93 13.54 13.58
N SER A 199 -24.44 13.70 14.79
CA SER A 199 -25.88 13.79 15.06
C SER A 199 -26.41 15.16 14.63
N SER A 200 -26.69 15.35 13.35
CA SER A 200 -27.63 16.40 12.96
C SER A 200 -29.03 15.79 13.01
N THR A 201 -29.83 16.19 13.99
CA THR A 201 -31.26 15.90 14.00
C THR A 201 -31.87 16.51 12.74
N LEU A 202 -32.10 15.70 11.71
CA LEU A 202 -32.93 16.11 10.59
C LEU A 202 -34.32 16.43 11.15
N LYS A 203 -34.96 17.50 10.64
CA LYS A 203 -36.26 18.02 11.10
C LYS A 203 -37.41 16.99 11.09
N ASN A 204 -37.15 15.77 10.61
CA ASN A 204 -38.13 14.71 10.37
C ASN A 204 -37.94 13.51 11.34
N GLY A 205 -37.04 13.60 12.33
CA GLY A 205 -36.84 12.55 13.34
C GLY A 205 -36.08 11.30 12.86
N GLN A 206 -35.74 11.20 11.58
CA GLN A 206 -34.97 10.09 11.02
C GLN A 206 -33.46 10.28 11.24
N ARG A 207 -32.82 9.29 11.86
CA ARG A 207 -31.39 9.26 12.24
C ARG A 207 -30.54 8.45 11.25
N GLU A 208 -30.87 8.49 9.96
CA GLU A 208 -30.40 7.51 8.96
C GLU A 208 -28.87 7.51 8.73
N LEU A 209 -28.19 8.65 8.88
CA LEU A 209 -26.75 8.76 8.63
C LEU A 209 -25.90 8.80 9.91
N GLN A 210 -26.51 8.87 11.09
CA GLN A 210 -25.80 9.15 12.33
C GLN A 210 -24.77 8.06 12.66
N GLY A 211 -23.51 8.46 12.86
CA GLY A 211 -22.44 7.58 13.27
C GLY A 211 -21.91 6.65 12.18
N HIS A 212 -22.41 6.72 10.94
CA HIS A 212 -21.80 6.04 9.80
C HIS A 212 -20.50 6.74 9.39
N ALA A 213 -19.50 5.94 9.02
CA ALA A 213 -18.30 6.48 8.38
C ALA A 213 -18.57 6.67 6.89
N PHE A 214 -18.16 7.80 6.32
CA PHE A 214 -18.31 8.06 4.89
C PHE A 214 -17.67 6.97 4.03
N GLY A 215 -16.46 6.52 4.38
CA GLY A 215 -15.80 5.46 3.64
C GLY A 215 -16.58 4.13 3.63
N ASN A 216 -17.33 3.83 4.69
CA ASN A 216 -18.19 2.65 4.73
C ASN A 216 -19.38 2.79 3.77
N LEU A 217 -19.97 3.99 3.70
CA LEU A 217 -21.06 4.29 2.77
C LEU A 217 -20.59 4.30 1.33
N LEU A 218 -19.38 4.82 1.07
CA LEU A 218 -18.76 4.78 -0.25
C LEU A 218 -18.59 3.33 -0.74
N LEU A 219 -18.02 2.46 0.10
CA LEU A 219 -17.84 1.04 -0.24
C LEU A 219 -19.18 0.33 -0.43
N ALA A 220 -20.17 0.60 0.42
CA ALA A 220 -21.51 0.05 0.26
C ALA A 220 -22.18 0.52 -1.05
N ALA A 221 -22.03 1.80 -1.40
CA ALA A 221 -22.55 2.35 -2.65
C ALA A 221 -21.85 1.74 -3.87
N LEU A 222 -20.52 1.59 -3.84
CA LEU A 222 -19.78 0.92 -4.90
C LEU A 222 -20.23 -0.54 -5.07
N ALA A 223 -20.47 -1.26 -3.98
CA ALA A 223 -21.01 -2.63 -4.03
C ALA A 223 -22.42 -2.67 -4.63
N GLY A 224 -23.28 -1.72 -4.27
CA GLY A 224 -24.62 -1.60 -4.87
C GLY A 224 -24.59 -1.27 -6.36
N ILE A 225 -23.64 -0.45 -6.82
CA ILE A 225 -23.51 -0.04 -8.23
C ILE A 225 -22.88 -1.14 -9.09
N THR A 226 -21.82 -1.78 -8.58
CA THR A 226 -21.06 -2.80 -9.34
C THR A 226 -21.72 -4.18 -9.30
N GLY A 227 -22.61 -4.41 -8.33
CA GLY A 227 -23.35 -5.66 -8.16
C GLY A 227 -22.61 -6.71 -7.33
N SER A 228 -21.33 -6.52 -7.02
CA SER A 228 -20.55 -7.40 -6.16
C SER A 228 -19.51 -6.64 -5.33
N PHE A 229 -19.15 -7.19 -4.17
CA PHE A 229 -18.21 -6.51 -3.27
C PHE A 229 -16.78 -6.49 -3.81
N ASP A 230 -16.36 -7.51 -4.55
CA ASP A 230 -15.04 -7.56 -5.16
C ASP A 230 -14.86 -6.55 -6.30
N GLU A 231 -15.87 -6.38 -7.17
CA GLU A 231 -15.84 -5.32 -8.19
C GLU A 231 -15.87 -3.93 -7.55
N ALA A 232 -16.56 -3.77 -6.41
CA ALA A 232 -16.53 -2.54 -5.63
C ALA A 232 -15.14 -2.22 -5.09
N LEU A 233 -14.40 -3.22 -4.61
CA LEU A 233 -13.01 -3.05 -4.19
C LEU A 233 -12.14 -2.65 -5.37
N LEU A 234 -12.26 -3.33 -6.51
CA LEU A 234 -11.54 -2.98 -7.76
C LEU A 234 -11.83 -1.55 -8.22
N ALA A 235 -13.09 -1.11 -8.14
CA ALA A 235 -13.48 0.26 -8.42
C ALA A 235 -12.85 1.24 -7.42
N ALA A 236 -12.86 0.91 -6.12
CA ALA A 236 -12.22 1.71 -5.08
C ALA A 236 -10.71 1.85 -5.31
N GLU A 237 -10.01 0.79 -5.74
CA GLU A 237 -8.57 0.86 -6.05
C GLU A 237 -8.27 1.90 -7.14
N ARG A 238 -9.12 1.94 -8.18
CA ARG A 238 -8.98 2.86 -9.31
C ARG A 238 -9.34 4.30 -8.93
N VAL A 239 -10.48 4.50 -8.27
CA VAL A 239 -10.99 5.83 -7.89
C VAL A 239 -10.07 6.50 -6.87
N LEU A 240 -9.51 5.73 -5.94
CA LEU A 240 -8.69 6.25 -4.84
C LEU A 240 -7.18 6.21 -5.13
N ALA A 241 -6.80 5.79 -6.35
CA ALA A 241 -5.42 5.71 -6.83
C ALA A 241 -4.46 5.04 -5.83
N MET A 242 -4.85 3.85 -5.35
CA MET A 242 -4.10 3.14 -4.31
C MET A 242 -2.73 2.63 -4.80
N ARG A 243 -1.77 2.54 -3.87
CA ARG A 243 -0.45 1.91 -4.07
C ARG A 243 -0.44 0.51 -3.44
N GLY A 244 -1.15 -0.42 -4.07
CA GLY A 244 -1.35 -1.78 -3.59
C GLY A 244 -2.81 -2.18 -3.72
N ARG A 245 -3.16 -3.33 -3.16
CA ARG A 245 -4.50 -3.91 -3.24
C ARG A 245 -5.01 -4.33 -1.87
N VAL A 246 -6.32 -4.28 -1.69
CA VAL A 246 -7.00 -4.80 -0.50
C VAL A 246 -8.01 -5.85 -0.94
N LEU A 247 -7.78 -7.08 -0.51
CA LEU A 247 -8.57 -8.25 -0.91
C LEU A 247 -9.28 -8.84 0.31
N PRO A 248 -10.51 -9.33 0.16
CA PRO A 248 -11.18 -10.06 1.22
C PRO A 248 -10.58 -11.47 1.36
N ALA A 249 -10.55 -12.01 2.57
CA ALA A 249 -10.18 -13.41 2.79
C ALA A 249 -11.17 -14.37 2.11
N THR A 250 -12.46 -14.04 2.16
CA THR A 250 -13.55 -14.75 1.51
C THR A 250 -14.64 -13.77 1.07
N LEU A 251 -15.40 -14.11 0.05
CA LEU A 251 -16.61 -13.35 -0.34
C LEU A 251 -17.86 -13.83 0.40
N GLU A 252 -17.76 -14.93 1.14
CA GLU A 252 -18.86 -15.47 1.93
C GLU A 252 -19.04 -14.68 3.24
N GLN A 253 -20.28 -14.54 3.69
CA GLN A 253 -20.55 -13.91 4.98
C GLN A 253 -20.21 -14.86 6.12
N VAL A 254 -19.19 -14.52 6.91
CA VAL A 254 -18.78 -15.31 8.08
C VAL A 254 -18.98 -14.56 9.39
N THR A 255 -19.24 -15.29 10.44
CA THR A 255 -19.30 -14.79 11.82
C THR A 255 -18.22 -15.50 12.63
N LEU A 256 -17.44 -14.70 13.37
CA LEU A 256 -16.44 -15.24 14.29
C LEU A 256 -17.14 -15.83 15.52
N VAL A 257 -16.71 -17.02 15.93
CA VAL A 257 -17.14 -17.66 17.18
C VAL A 257 -15.93 -18.04 18.01
N ALA A 258 -16.08 -18.09 19.32
CA ALA A 258 -15.01 -18.46 20.24
C ALA A 258 -15.53 -19.34 21.39
N ASP A 259 -14.69 -20.27 21.83
CA ASP A 259 -14.87 -20.98 23.09
C ASP A 259 -13.99 -20.30 24.15
N VAL A 260 -14.64 -19.72 25.16
CA VAL A 260 -14.02 -18.92 26.22
C VAL A 260 -14.15 -19.63 27.56
N LEU A 261 -13.02 -19.82 28.23
CA LEU A 261 -12.97 -20.42 29.56
C LEU A 261 -13.11 -19.33 30.63
N VAL A 262 -14.10 -19.48 31.49
CA VAL A 262 -14.33 -18.62 32.66
C VAL A 262 -14.20 -19.46 33.92
N THR A 263 -13.52 -18.92 34.93
CA THR A 263 -13.43 -19.56 36.24
C THR A 263 -14.54 -18.99 37.12
N ASP A 264 -15.46 -19.85 37.56
CA ASP A 264 -16.54 -19.46 38.47
C ASP A 264 -16.01 -19.16 39.88
N GLU A 265 -16.86 -18.57 40.72
CA GLU A 265 -16.57 -18.26 42.14
C GLU A 265 -16.14 -19.49 42.96
N THR A 266 -16.48 -20.70 42.49
CA THR A 266 -16.11 -21.99 43.09
C THR A 266 -14.73 -22.50 42.67
N GLY A 267 -14.03 -21.79 41.77
CA GLY A 267 -12.74 -22.22 41.19
C GLY A 267 -12.87 -23.23 40.04
N THR A 268 -14.09 -23.57 39.63
CA THR A 268 -14.34 -24.49 38.51
C THR A 268 -14.28 -23.74 37.19
N ALA A 269 -13.58 -24.28 36.19
CA ALA A 269 -13.46 -23.65 34.89
C ALA A 269 -14.54 -24.17 33.93
N VAL A 270 -15.38 -23.26 33.42
CA VAL A 270 -16.51 -23.56 32.52
C VAL A 270 -16.26 -22.93 31.15
N SER A 271 -16.51 -23.70 30.08
CA SER A 271 -16.35 -23.23 28.70
C SER A 271 -17.66 -22.68 28.16
N HIS A 272 -17.64 -21.44 27.68
CA HIS A 272 -18.77 -20.76 27.07
C HIS A 272 -18.55 -20.54 25.58
N HIS A 273 -19.57 -20.80 24.78
CA HIS A 273 -19.55 -20.51 23.35
C HIS A 273 -20.06 -19.07 23.10
N VAL A 274 -19.21 -18.23 22.55
CA VAL A 274 -19.47 -16.80 22.31
C VAL A 274 -19.48 -16.54 20.81
N ILE A 275 -20.50 -15.80 20.35
CA ILE A 275 -20.71 -15.48 18.93
C ILE A 275 -20.50 -13.97 18.72
N GLY A 276 -19.74 -13.63 17.69
CA GLY A 276 -19.54 -12.27 17.23
C GLY A 276 -18.20 -11.67 17.65
N GLU A 277 -17.51 -11.05 16.69
CA GLU A 277 -16.19 -10.45 16.87
C GLU A 277 -16.19 -9.39 17.97
N SER A 278 -17.19 -8.50 17.97
CA SER A 278 -17.26 -7.39 18.92
C SER A 278 -17.73 -7.79 20.33
N THR A 279 -18.15 -9.04 20.52
CA THR A 279 -18.62 -9.62 21.78
C THR A 279 -17.53 -10.43 22.47
N ILE A 280 -16.69 -11.14 21.71
CA ILE A 280 -15.64 -12.04 22.23
C ILE A 280 -14.72 -11.35 23.25
N PRO A 281 -14.12 -10.17 22.99
CA PRO A 281 -13.24 -9.51 23.96
C PRO A 281 -13.96 -9.01 25.20
N LYS A 282 -15.28 -8.77 25.12
CA LYS A 282 -16.09 -8.21 26.22
C LYS A 282 -16.64 -9.27 27.16
N PHE A 283 -16.65 -10.54 26.73
CA PHE A 283 -17.18 -11.63 27.54
C PHE A 283 -16.37 -11.84 28.81
N GLY A 284 -15.05 -11.62 28.73
CA GLY A 284 -14.12 -11.87 29.82
C GLY A 284 -13.81 -13.36 29.98
N GLY A 285 -12.58 -13.67 30.37
CA GLY A 285 -12.07 -15.05 30.46
C GLY A 285 -10.98 -15.34 29.43
N LYS A 286 -10.51 -16.59 29.40
CA LYS A 286 -9.40 -17.02 28.53
C LYS A 286 -9.95 -17.67 27.26
N ILE A 287 -9.71 -17.04 26.11
CA ILE A 287 -10.04 -17.63 24.80
C ILE A 287 -9.21 -18.91 24.60
N GLN A 288 -9.89 -20.04 24.38
CA GLN A 288 -9.24 -21.32 24.09
C GLN A 288 -9.08 -21.56 22.60
N LYS A 289 -10.17 -21.32 21.86
CA LYS A 289 -10.29 -21.60 20.44
C LYS A 289 -11.22 -20.59 19.75
N VAL A 290 -10.90 -20.24 18.52
CA VAL A 290 -11.79 -19.49 17.62
C VAL A 290 -12.12 -20.30 16.37
N GLY A 291 -13.27 -20.00 15.77
CA GLY A 291 -13.78 -20.64 14.55
C GLY A 291 -14.62 -19.68 13.72
N LEU A 292 -14.95 -20.09 12.49
CA LEU A 292 -15.87 -19.37 11.61
C LEU A 292 -17.16 -20.15 11.44
N THR A 293 -18.28 -19.41 11.40
CA THR A 293 -19.60 -19.92 11.04
C THR A 293 -20.14 -19.14 9.84
N PRO A 294 -20.51 -19.80 8.73
CA PRO A 294 -20.40 -21.24 8.48
C PRO A 294 -18.94 -21.74 8.43
N PRO A 295 -18.68 -23.02 8.77
CA PRO A 295 -17.36 -23.60 8.60
C PRO A 295 -17.05 -23.88 7.12
N ASN A 296 -15.77 -24.05 6.79
CA ASN A 296 -15.31 -24.44 5.45
C ASN A 296 -15.68 -23.48 4.31
N VAL A 297 -15.68 -22.18 4.59
CA VAL A 297 -15.81 -21.14 3.55
C VAL A 297 -14.64 -21.17 2.58
N ARG A 298 -14.92 -20.79 1.34
CA ARG A 298 -13.90 -20.73 0.28
C ARG A 298 -13.13 -19.43 0.35
N ALA A 299 -11.83 -19.49 0.07
CA ALA A 299 -11.05 -18.27 -0.07
C ALA A 299 -11.41 -17.52 -1.34
N TYR A 300 -11.19 -16.21 -1.33
CA TYR A 300 -11.26 -15.41 -2.54
C TYR A 300 -10.07 -15.75 -3.46
N PRO A 301 -10.28 -16.24 -4.70
CA PRO A 301 -9.18 -16.78 -5.53
C PRO A 301 -8.01 -15.80 -5.78
N PRO A 302 -8.22 -14.49 -5.99
CA PRO A 302 -7.13 -13.53 -6.08
C PRO A 302 -6.27 -13.42 -4.81
N ALA A 303 -6.82 -13.69 -3.62
CA ALA A 303 -6.05 -13.74 -2.39
C ALA A 303 -5.09 -14.95 -2.38
N LEU A 304 -5.54 -16.11 -2.87
CA LEU A 304 -4.68 -17.29 -3.05
C LEU A 304 -3.57 -17.01 -4.07
N GLN A 305 -3.91 -16.39 -5.20
CA GLN A 305 -2.93 -16.01 -6.21
C GLN A 305 -1.86 -15.08 -5.63
N ALA A 306 -2.25 -14.09 -4.84
CA ALA A 306 -1.32 -13.18 -4.20
C ALA A 306 -0.35 -13.92 -3.26
N ILE A 307 -0.85 -14.88 -2.46
CA ILE A 307 -0.01 -15.72 -1.58
C ILE A 307 1.04 -16.49 -2.38
N PHE A 308 0.66 -17.11 -3.50
CA PHE A 308 1.61 -17.88 -4.31
C PHE A 308 2.61 -17.00 -5.09
N GLN A 309 2.28 -15.74 -5.33
CA GLN A 309 3.15 -14.77 -6.01
C GLN A 309 4.00 -13.94 -5.03
N ALA A 310 3.79 -14.10 -3.72
CA ALA A 310 4.49 -13.32 -2.71
C ALA A 310 5.99 -13.66 -2.69
N ASP A 311 6.80 -12.62 -2.46
CA ASP A 311 8.20 -12.75 -2.06
C ASP A 311 8.32 -12.79 -0.53
N LEU A 312 7.32 -12.26 0.20
CA LEU A 312 7.19 -12.30 1.65
C LEU A 312 5.72 -12.28 2.06
N ILE A 313 5.37 -13.08 3.08
CA ILE A 313 4.04 -13.08 3.67
C ILE A 313 4.13 -12.66 5.14
N VAL A 314 3.36 -11.65 5.52
CA VAL A 314 3.36 -11.07 6.87
C VAL A 314 1.99 -11.24 7.51
N MET A 315 1.92 -11.88 8.67
CA MET A 315 0.71 -12.04 9.48
C MET A 315 0.72 -10.99 10.60
N GLY A 316 -0.27 -10.10 10.60
CA GLY A 316 -0.34 -8.97 11.52
C GLY A 316 0.51 -7.76 11.10
N PRO A 317 0.69 -6.77 11.99
CA PRO A 317 0.21 -6.76 13.38
C PRO A 317 -1.31 -6.56 13.47
N GLY A 318 -1.92 -7.01 14.56
CA GLY A 318 -3.36 -6.93 14.77
C GLY A 318 -3.82 -7.87 15.88
N SER A 319 -5.08 -7.76 16.27
CA SER A 319 -5.62 -8.64 17.30
C SER A 319 -5.51 -10.10 16.90
N LEU A 320 -4.96 -10.93 17.80
CA LEU A 320 -4.64 -12.32 17.47
C LEU A 320 -5.90 -13.10 17.08
N TYR A 321 -6.93 -13.04 17.94
CA TYR A 321 -8.14 -13.83 17.80
C TYR A 321 -9.20 -13.19 16.89
N THR A 322 -9.25 -11.86 16.83
CA THR A 322 -10.30 -11.12 16.12
C THR A 322 -9.86 -10.50 14.78
N SER A 323 -8.55 -10.41 14.50
CA SER A 323 -8.03 -9.82 13.24
C SER A 323 -7.13 -10.75 12.45
N ILE A 324 -6.24 -11.51 13.09
CA ILE A 324 -5.27 -12.37 12.38
C ILE A 324 -5.88 -13.75 12.13
N LEU A 325 -6.23 -14.48 13.19
CA LEU A 325 -6.78 -15.83 13.08
C LEU A 325 -8.03 -15.92 12.18
N PRO A 326 -8.99 -14.97 12.17
CA PRO A 326 -10.17 -15.09 11.30
C PRO A 326 -9.85 -15.17 9.82
N ASN A 327 -8.76 -14.55 9.36
CA ASN A 327 -8.29 -14.73 7.99
C ASN A 327 -7.73 -16.13 7.76
N LEU A 328 -6.96 -16.63 8.72
CA LEU A 328 -6.23 -17.89 8.62
C LEU A 328 -7.09 -19.12 8.91
N LEU A 329 -8.29 -18.93 9.46
CA LEU A 329 -9.30 -19.97 9.65
C LEU A 329 -10.05 -20.33 8.35
N VAL A 330 -9.86 -19.56 7.27
CA VAL A 330 -10.32 -19.93 5.93
C VAL A 330 -9.43 -21.06 5.41
N PRO A 331 -9.94 -22.29 5.22
CA PRO A 331 -9.08 -23.46 4.97
C PRO A 331 -8.17 -23.32 3.75
N ASP A 332 -8.69 -22.77 2.64
CA ASP A 332 -7.91 -22.56 1.42
C ASP A 332 -6.74 -21.59 1.63
N LEU A 333 -6.89 -20.56 2.47
CA LEU A 333 -5.81 -19.64 2.81
C LEU A 333 -4.75 -20.33 3.66
N ALA A 334 -5.15 -21.10 4.67
CA ALA A 334 -4.22 -21.88 5.49
C ALA A 334 -3.39 -22.87 4.66
N GLU A 335 -4.06 -23.57 3.73
CA GLU A 335 -3.40 -24.49 2.80
C GLU A 335 -2.48 -23.77 1.81
N ALA A 336 -2.89 -22.62 1.28
CA ALA A 336 -2.02 -21.81 0.42
C ALA A 336 -0.77 -21.34 1.17
N LEU A 337 -0.89 -20.94 2.45
CA LEU A 337 0.25 -20.56 3.29
C LEU A 337 1.20 -21.72 3.56
N ARG A 338 0.66 -22.93 3.76
CA ARG A 338 1.45 -24.15 3.96
C ARG A 338 2.30 -24.49 2.73
N HIS A 339 1.78 -24.23 1.53
CA HIS A 339 2.44 -24.53 0.26
C HIS A 339 3.19 -23.35 -0.36
N ALA A 340 3.03 -22.14 0.18
CA ALA A 340 3.75 -20.96 -0.27
C ALA A 340 5.26 -21.13 -0.03
N ARG A 341 6.06 -20.73 -1.02
CA ARG A 341 7.53 -20.73 -0.93
C ARG A 341 8.08 -19.51 -0.20
N ALA A 342 7.30 -18.44 -0.17
CA ALA A 342 7.67 -17.20 0.50
C ALA A 342 7.83 -17.43 2.01
N PRO A 343 8.80 -16.80 2.66
CA PRO A 343 8.88 -16.81 4.12
C PRO A 343 7.61 -16.22 4.74
N LYS A 344 7.10 -16.90 5.78
CA LYS A 344 5.90 -16.50 6.54
C LYS A 344 6.32 -15.93 7.89
N VAL A 345 6.10 -14.63 8.06
CA VAL A 345 6.50 -13.87 9.24
C VAL A 345 5.26 -13.49 10.04
N TYR A 346 5.22 -13.83 11.33
CA TYR A 346 4.25 -13.28 12.27
C TYR A 346 4.84 -12.04 12.96
N VAL A 347 4.12 -10.92 12.91
CA VAL A 347 4.45 -9.71 13.68
C VAL A 347 3.66 -9.72 14.97
N CYS A 348 4.36 -9.94 16.08
CA CYS A 348 3.74 -9.99 17.39
C CYS A 348 3.26 -8.60 17.84
N ASN A 349 2.16 -8.56 18.59
CA ASN A 349 1.68 -7.32 19.19
C ASN A 349 2.67 -6.80 20.23
N ILE A 350 2.78 -5.46 20.34
CA ILE A 350 3.65 -4.81 21.34
C ILE A 350 3.05 -4.89 22.74
N ALA A 351 1.73 -4.79 22.85
CA ALA A 351 1.00 -4.86 24.10
C ALA A 351 -0.09 -5.93 24.05
N THR A 352 -0.38 -6.54 25.20
CA THR A 352 -1.49 -7.46 25.36
C THR A 352 -2.81 -6.72 25.21
N GLN A 353 -3.82 -7.42 24.70
CA GLN A 353 -5.17 -6.86 24.54
C GLN A 353 -6.11 -7.41 25.62
N PRO A 354 -6.76 -6.52 26.39
CA PRO A 354 -7.74 -6.91 27.40
C PRO A 354 -8.85 -7.79 26.81
N GLY A 355 -9.09 -8.94 27.43
CA GLY A 355 -10.11 -9.90 27.01
C GLY A 355 -9.74 -10.79 25.81
N GLU A 356 -8.55 -10.60 25.23
CA GLU A 356 -8.05 -11.47 24.15
C GLU A 356 -6.75 -12.19 24.52
N THR A 357 -5.72 -11.44 24.90
CA THR A 357 -4.36 -11.96 25.08
C THR A 357 -3.77 -11.55 26.43
N ASP A 358 -4.61 -11.49 27.47
CA ASP A 358 -4.18 -11.13 28.82
C ASP A 358 -3.03 -12.02 29.30
N ASN A 359 -1.93 -11.39 29.73
CA ASN A 359 -0.70 -12.03 30.20
C ASN A 359 0.02 -12.90 29.15
N TYR A 360 -0.29 -12.77 27.86
CA TYR A 360 0.42 -13.51 26.83
C TYR A 360 1.83 -12.95 26.64
N THR A 361 2.79 -13.86 26.56
CA THR A 361 4.14 -13.60 26.04
C THR A 361 4.19 -13.82 24.51
N VAL A 362 5.32 -13.55 23.87
CA VAL A 362 5.49 -13.87 22.42
C VAL A 362 5.32 -15.37 22.17
N ALA A 363 5.88 -16.21 23.04
CA ALA A 363 5.72 -17.66 22.95
C ALA A 363 4.24 -18.09 23.03
N ASP A 364 3.44 -17.44 23.88
CA ASP A 364 2.00 -17.74 23.99
C ASP A 364 1.22 -17.34 22.74
N HIS A 365 1.54 -16.20 22.13
CA HIS A 365 0.93 -15.78 20.86
C HIS A 365 1.24 -16.80 19.75
N VAL A 366 2.49 -17.22 19.64
CA VAL A 366 2.91 -18.22 18.64
C VAL A 366 2.26 -19.57 18.91
N ALA A 367 2.21 -20.03 20.16
CA ALA A 367 1.55 -21.27 20.53
C ALA A 367 0.04 -21.25 20.22
N ALA A 368 -0.63 -20.13 20.49
CA ALA A 368 -2.03 -19.94 20.12
C ALA A 368 -2.23 -19.94 18.60
N LEU A 369 -1.37 -19.27 17.84
CA LEU A 369 -1.41 -19.27 16.38
C LEU A 369 -1.23 -20.69 15.83
N LEU A 370 -0.18 -21.41 16.24
CA LEU A 370 0.12 -22.77 15.79
C LEU A 370 -0.94 -23.80 16.18
N ARG A 371 -1.70 -23.57 17.25
CA ARG A 371 -2.83 -24.44 17.62
C ARG A 371 -3.98 -24.40 16.60
N HIS A 372 -4.12 -23.29 15.89
CA HIS A 372 -5.21 -23.07 14.92
C HIS A 372 -4.79 -23.33 13.48
N LEU A 373 -3.49 -23.36 13.19
CA LEU A 373 -2.95 -23.51 11.85
C LEU A 373 -2.40 -24.91 11.60
N PRO A 374 -2.43 -25.40 10.34
CA PRO A 374 -1.70 -26.60 10.00
C PRO A 374 -0.19 -26.37 10.14
N PRO A 375 0.60 -27.44 10.36
CA PRO A 375 2.06 -27.34 10.44
C PRO A 375 2.66 -26.72 9.17
N GLY A 376 3.68 -25.88 9.34
CA GLY A 376 4.42 -25.25 8.24
C GLY A 376 3.88 -23.88 7.78
N CYS A 377 2.85 -23.33 8.42
CA CYS A 377 2.31 -22.00 8.10
C CYS A 377 3.09 -20.81 8.69
N LEU A 378 4.11 -21.04 9.53
CA LEU A 378 4.87 -20.00 10.20
C LEU A 378 6.35 -20.36 10.23
N ASP A 379 7.21 -19.44 9.78
CA ASP A 379 8.67 -19.64 9.75
C ASP A 379 9.39 -18.75 10.76
N ILE A 380 8.93 -17.50 10.89
CA ILE A 380 9.60 -16.44 11.66
C ILE A 380 8.58 -15.71 12.51
N VAL A 381 8.95 -15.38 13.75
CA VAL A 381 8.25 -14.36 14.54
C VAL A 381 9.16 -13.13 14.70
N LEU A 382 8.60 -11.97 14.39
CA LEU A 382 9.19 -10.66 14.65
C LEU A 382 8.50 -10.05 15.87
N ALA A 383 9.25 -9.74 16.91
CA ALA A 383 8.73 -9.12 18.13
C ALA A 383 9.52 -7.88 18.54
N ASN A 384 8.90 -7.07 19.38
CA ASN A 384 9.55 -5.90 19.97
C ASN A 384 10.45 -6.30 21.16
N ASP A 385 11.66 -5.77 21.23
CA ASP A 385 12.55 -5.89 22.41
C ASP A 385 12.68 -4.59 23.22
N ASN A 386 12.17 -3.47 22.71
CA ASN A 386 12.22 -2.20 23.41
C ASN A 386 11.08 -2.07 24.44
N LEU A 387 11.39 -2.37 25.70
CA LEU A 387 10.47 -2.25 26.84
C LEU A 387 10.73 -1.01 27.71
N ALA A 388 11.62 -0.11 27.27
CA ALA A 388 12.10 1.00 28.09
C ALA A 388 11.07 2.14 28.24
N LEU A 389 10.10 2.22 27.33
CA LEU A 389 9.09 3.29 27.34
C LEU A 389 8.06 3.06 28.45
N PRO A 390 7.79 4.06 29.31
CA PRO A 390 6.85 3.90 30.42
C PRO A 390 5.45 3.51 29.95
N THR A 391 4.83 2.56 30.64
CA THR A 391 3.44 2.11 30.37
C THR A 391 2.40 3.21 30.61
N GLN A 392 2.77 4.23 31.38
CA GLN A 392 1.95 5.40 31.73
C GLN A 392 1.65 6.29 30.52
N THR A 393 2.59 6.39 29.57
CA THR A 393 2.43 7.15 28.32
C THR A 393 1.36 6.52 27.41
N GLY A 394 0.98 5.27 27.69
CA GLY A 394 -0.07 4.51 27.02
C GLY A 394 -1.47 4.60 27.64
N GLY A 395 -1.77 5.67 28.37
CA GLY A 395 -3.03 5.78 29.11
C GLY A 395 -3.06 4.94 30.40
N GLY A 396 -1.90 4.52 30.91
CA GLY A 396 -1.75 3.92 32.24
C GLY A 396 -2.07 2.42 32.35
N GLN A 397 -2.58 1.78 31.30
CA GLN A 397 -3.01 0.36 31.32
C GLN A 397 -2.30 -0.51 30.27
N THR A 398 -1.24 0.00 29.63
CA THR A 398 -0.51 -0.79 28.64
C THR A 398 0.34 -1.85 29.33
N VAL A 399 0.11 -3.12 29.01
CA VAL A 399 0.95 -4.24 29.43
C VAL A 399 1.71 -4.75 28.21
N TYR A 400 3.04 -4.60 28.21
CA TYR A 400 3.85 -5.04 27.08
C TYR A 400 3.95 -6.57 27.01
N VAL A 401 3.87 -7.09 25.78
CA VAL A 401 4.13 -8.50 25.50
C VAL A 401 5.61 -8.77 25.75
N GLN A 402 5.90 -9.76 26.60
CA GLN A 402 7.28 -10.12 26.92
C GLN A 402 7.92 -10.90 25.76
N PRO A 403 9.14 -10.55 25.31
CA PRO A 403 9.82 -11.15 24.16
C PRO A 403 10.42 -12.53 24.49
N THR A 404 9.57 -13.47 24.91
CA THR A 404 9.98 -14.85 25.18
C THR A 404 10.14 -15.62 23.86
N PRO A 405 11.25 -16.35 23.66
CA PRO A 405 11.45 -17.11 22.43
C PRO A 405 10.46 -18.28 22.35
N PRO A 406 9.71 -18.44 21.24
CA PRO A 406 8.89 -19.62 21.00
C PRO A 406 9.73 -20.85 20.64
N GLU A 407 9.18 -22.03 20.89
CA GLU A 407 9.77 -23.29 20.43
C GLU A 407 9.52 -23.52 18.94
N GLY A 408 10.54 -24.00 18.22
CA GLY A 408 10.40 -24.46 16.83
C GLY A 408 10.18 -23.39 15.76
N VAL A 409 10.23 -22.10 16.11
CA VAL A 409 10.06 -20.96 15.19
C VAL A 409 11.24 -19.99 15.33
N LYS A 410 11.76 -19.48 14.22
CA LYS A 410 12.87 -18.51 14.25
C LYS A 410 12.41 -17.23 14.95
N PHE A 411 13.12 -16.83 16.01
CA PHE A 411 12.80 -15.66 16.81
C PHE A 411 13.72 -14.49 16.46
N ILE A 412 13.13 -13.37 16.04
CA ILE A 412 13.84 -12.13 15.70
C ILE A 412 13.21 -10.99 16.50
N THR A 413 14.06 -10.16 17.11
CA THR A 413 13.63 -8.96 17.81
C THR A 413 14.22 -7.71 17.20
N ALA A 414 13.51 -6.60 17.36
CA ALA A 414 13.97 -5.25 17.04
C ALA A 414 13.20 -4.22 17.87
N ASP A 415 13.69 -2.98 17.90
CA ASP A 415 12.90 -1.86 18.40
C ASP A 415 11.80 -1.51 17.39
N LEU A 416 10.55 -1.78 17.76
CA LEU A 416 9.39 -1.59 16.90
C LEU A 416 8.40 -0.54 17.44
N VAL A 417 8.70 0.09 18.58
CA VAL A 417 7.74 0.93 19.30
C VAL A 417 7.63 2.34 18.69
N ASP A 418 6.39 2.82 18.58
CA ASP A 418 6.03 4.24 18.34
C ASP A 418 6.19 5.01 19.65
N GLU A 419 7.15 5.94 19.71
CA GLU A 419 7.43 6.73 20.92
C GLU A 419 6.24 7.60 21.36
N ALA A 420 5.42 8.07 20.41
CA ALA A 420 4.24 8.87 20.72
C ALA A 420 3.09 8.00 21.22
N ARG A 421 3.03 6.72 20.80
CA ARG A 421 2.02 5.74 21.22
C ARG A 421 2.67 4.40 21.53
N PRO A 422 3.25 4.22 22.73
CA PRO A 422 4.09 3.06 23.01
C PRO A 422 3.41 1.69 22.91
N TRP A 423 2.08 1.63 22.89
CA TRP A 423 1.31 0.40 22.66
C TRP A 423 1.13 0.05 21.18
N ARG A 424 1.68 0.85 20.26
CA ARG A 424 1.59 0.67 18.80
C ARG A 424 2.96 0.56 18.17
N HIS A 425 2.96 -0.06 16.99
CA HIS A 425 4.14 -0.13 16.16
C HIS A 425 4.44 1.23 15.53
N ASP A 426 5.72 1.59 15.43
CA ASP A 426 6.17 2.63 14.54
C ASP A 426 6.14 2.09 13.09
N SER A 427 5.51 2.82 12.18
CA SER A 427 5.35 2.38 10.80
C SER A 427 6.68 2.23 10.05
N GLN A 428 7.64 3.12 10.29
CA GLN A 428 8.92 3.12 9.59
C GLN A 428 9.87 2.07 10.16
N LYS A 429 9.98 1.97 11.50
CA LYS A 429 10.79 0.93 12.16
C LYS A 429 10.30 -0.46 11.76
N LEU A 430 8.99 -0.69 11.81
CA LEU A 430 8.39 -1.97 11.44
C LEU A 430 8.62 -2.31 9.97
N ALA A 431 8.35 -1.38 9.05
CA ALA A 431 8.58 -1.64 7.63
C ALA A 431 10.05 -1.94 7.32
N ARG A 432 10.99 -1.22 7.95
CA ARG A 432 12.43 -1.47 7.79
C ARG A 432 12.83 -2.85 8.29
N ALA A 433 12.32 -3.27 9.44
CA ALA A 433 12.56 -4.61 9.98
C ALA A 433 12.06 -5.70 9.01
N ILE A 434 10.83 -5.54 8.49
CA ILE A 434 10.23 -6.45 7.50
C ILE A 434 11.03 -6.53 6.20
N ILE A 435 11.48 -5.39 5.65
CA ILE A 435 12.28 -5.36 4.42
C ILE A 435 13.66 -5.99 4.64
N THR A 436 14.22 -5.90 5.85
CA THR A 436 15.50 -6.55 6.16
C THR A 436 15.37 -8.09 6.08
N LEU A 437 14.21 -8.64 6.45
CA LEU A 437 13.94 -10.09 6.36
C LEU A 437 13.87 -10.61 4.92
N LEU A 438 13.56 -9.76 3.94
CA LEU A 438 13.61 -10.13 2.52
C LEU A 438 15.04 -10.29 1.99
N SER A 439 16.02 -9.68 2.66
CA SER A 439 17.43 -9.71 2.25
C SER A 439 18.28 -10.80 2.93
N SER A 440 17.70 -11.51 3.90
CA SER A 440 18.35 -12.52 4.73
C SER A 440 17.94 -13.92 4.34
#